data_AF-A0AAE3A6M9-F1
#
_entry.id   AF-A0AAE3A6M9-F1
#
_cell.length_a   1.000
_cell.length_b   1.000
_cell.length_c   1.000
_cell.angle_alpha   90.00
_cell.angle_beta   90.00
_cell.angle_gamma   90.00
#
_symmetry.space_group_name_H-M   'P 1'
#
loop_
_entity.id
_entity.type
_entity.pdbx_description
1 polymer ?
#
loop_
_entity_poly.entity_id
_entity_poly.type
_entity_poly.pdbx_seq_one_letter_code
_entity_poly.pdbx_strand_id
1 'polypeptide(L)'
;MKFSEAFKTMKEGRGVKLPSWGGYWWWDEESQTILMYTKDGDCLDIRETQNVEYTLTNILSDEWVVADGQNCPILGGEATFSFGEAIKYLKRGMKVARKGWNGKKQYIQLATRISYVSADGEIVNCKHDAIGNKAIAFVGTSGVQMGWLASQADMLAEDWVFAE
;
A
#
# COMPACT_ATOMS: atom_id res chain seq x y z
N MET A 1 12.03 -8.60 -2.86
CA MET A 1 13.48 -8.78 -3.13
C MET A 1 14.20 -7.49 -2.77
N LYS A 2 15.47 -7.56 -2.37
CA LYS A 2 16.24 -6.34 -2.06
C LYS A 2 16.53 -5.57 -3.34
N PHE A 3 16.74 -4.26 -3.23
CA PHE A 3 17.01 -3.45 -4.41
C PHE A 3 18.28 -3.86 -5.18
N SER A 4 19.30 -4.43 -4.53
CA SER A 4 20.46 -4.97 -5.25
C SER A 4 20.07 -6.09 -6.23
N GLU A 5 19.12 -6.94 -5.86
CA GLU A 5 18.56 -8.01 -6.70
C GLU A 5 17.62 -7.43 -7.76
N ALA A 6 16.83 -6.42 -7.39
CA ALA A 6 15.96 -5.71 -8.32
C ALA A 6 16.77 -4.98 -9.40
N PHE A 7 17.88 -4.34 -9.04
CA PHE A 7 18.79 -3.66 -9.96
C PHE A 7 19.46 -4.63 -10.91
N LYS A 8 19.93 -5.79 -10.42
CA LYS A 8 20.44 -6.87 -11.27
C LYS A 8 19.36 -7.36 -12.24
N THR A 9 18.14 -7.57 -11.75
CA THR A 9 16.97 -7.98 -12.55
C THR A 9 16.67 -6.96 -13.65
N MET A 10 16.73 -5.66 -13.36
CA MET A 10 16.58 -4.61 -14.37
C MET A 10 17.64 -4.69 -15.46
N LYS A 11 18.91 -4.89 -15.09
CA LYS A 11 20.01 -5.07 -16.06
C LYS A 11 19.90 -6.34 -16.91
N GLU A 12 19.11 -7.32 -16.48
CA GLU A 12 18.77 -8.50 -17.27
C GLU A 12 17.58 -8.26 -18.21
N GLY A 13 17.10 -7.01 -18.34
CA GLY A 13 15.99 -6.65 -19.22
C GLY A 13 14.63 -7.00 -18.64
N ARG A 14 14.44 -6.90 -17.33
CA ARG A 14 13.14 -7.13 -16.67
C ARG A 14 12.73 -5.94 -15.81
N GLY A 15 11.49 -5.48 -15.99
CA GLY A 15 10.92 -4.43 -15.15
C GLY A 15 10.71 -4.91 -13.71
N VAL A 16 10.85 -4.01 -12.75
CA VAL A 16 10.62 -4.29 -11.32
C VAL A 16 9.75 -3.22 -10.69
N LYS A 17 8.99 -3.57 -9.66
CA LYS A 17 8.09 -2.65 -8.98
C LYS A 17 8.00 -2.95 -7.49
N LEU A 18 7.47 -2.01 -6.71
CA LEU A 18 6.88 -2.35 -5.42
C LEU A 18 5.46 -2.90 -5.62
N PRO A 19 4.96 -3.79 -4.75
CA PRO A 19 3.71 -4.52 -5.00
C PRO A 19 2.52 -3.60 -5.27
N SER A 20 2.41 -2.53 -4.49
CA SER A 20 1.33 -1.54 -4.62
C SER A 20 1.43 -0.57 -5.80
N TRP A 21 2.51 -0.60 -6.59
CA TRP A 21 2.70 0.36 -7.68
C TRP A 21 1.90 0.01 -8.93
N GLY A 22 1.43 1.03 -9.64
CA GLY A 22 0.76 0.86 -10.93
C GLY A 22 1.73 0.71 -12.12
N GLY A 23 2.94 1.25 -11.97
CA GLY A 23 4.01 1.17 -12.96
C GLY A 23 5.21 0.36 -12.45
N TYR A 24 6.35 0.54 -13.10
CA TYR A 24 7.57 -0.23 -12.86
C TYR A 24 8.81 0.58 -13.19
N TRP A 25 9.95 0.14 -12.68
CA TRP A 25 11.28 0.66 -12.96
C TRP A 25 12.01 -0.28 -13.91
N TRP A 26 12.84 0.31 -14.76
CA TRP A 26 13.56 -0.38 -15.83
C TRP A 26 14.96 0.20 -15.99
N TRP A 27 15.94 -0.63 -16.31
CA TRP A 27 17.29 -0.17 -16.63
C TRP A 27 17.41 0.10 -18.12
N ASP A 28 17.71 1.34 -18.46
CA ASP A 28 17.96 1.74 -19.85
C ASP A 28 19.46 1.69 -20.17
N GLU A 29 19.83 0.82 -21.09
CA GLU A 29 21.23 0.63 -21.49
C GLU A 29 21.77 1.81 -22.33
N GLU A 30 20.91 2.52 -23.07
CA GLU A 30 21.38 3.64 -23.90
C GLU A 30 21.81 4.83 -23.04
N SER A 31 20.96 5.24 -22.09
CA SER A 31 21.21 6.38 -21.22
C SER A 31 21.90 6.02 -19.89
N GLN A 32 22.15 4.73 -19.63
CA GLN A 32 22.77 4.19 -18.42
C GLN A 32 22.08 4.68 -17.14
N THR A 33 20.75 4.64 -17.12
CA THR A 33 19.93 5.12 -16.00
C THR A 33 18.77 4.17 -15.69
N ILE A 34 18.08 4.45 -14.59
CA ILE A 34 16.79 3.81 -14.30
C ILE A 34 15.68 4.72 -14.81
N LEU A 35 14.84 4.19 -15.67
CA LEU A 35 13.58 4.80 -16.10
C LEU A 35 12.45 4.30 -15.19
N MET A 36 11.61 5.22 -14.74
CA MET A 36 10.47 4.98 -13.88
C MET A 36 9.19 5.22 -14.70
N TYR A 37 8.54 4.13 -15.10
CA TYR A 37 7.23 4.19 -15.71
C TYR A 37 6.18 4.36 -14.62
N THR A 38 5.40 5.44 -14.68
CA THR A 38 4.35 5.72 -13.70
C THR A 38 3.08 4.94 -14.05
N LYS A 39 2.12 4.91 -13.13
CA LYS A 39 0.81 4.29 -13.37
C LYS A 39 0.01 4.99 -14.48
N ASP A 40 0.35 6.26 -14.77
CA ASP A 40 -0.38 7.13 -15.69
C ASP A 40 0.23 7.11 -17.11
N GLY A 41 1.31 6.33 -17.32
CA GLY A 41 1.97 6.17 -18.61
C GLY A 41 3.19 7.07 -18.83
N ASP A 42 3.50 7.95 -17.87
CA ASP A 42 4.69 8.79 -17.94
C ASP A 42 5.96 7.97 -17.74
N CYS A 43 7.05 8.39 -18.37
CA CYS A 43 8.39 7.83 -18.18
C CYS A 43 9.30 8.92 -17.62
N LEU A 44 9.85 8.68 -16.43
CA LEU A 44 10.72 9.61 -15.73
C LEU A 44 12.10 9.00 -15.55
N ASP A 45 13.15 9.75 -15.85
CA ASP A 45 14.50 9.36 -15.43
C ASP A 45 14.62 9.50 -13.91
N ILE A 46 15.18 8.51 -13.22
CA ILE A 46 15.41 8.56 -11.77
C ILE A 46 16.24 9.78 -11.34
N ARG A 47 17.11 10.29 -12.23
CA ARG A 47 17.93 11.48 -12.01
C ARG A 47 17.10 12.76 -11.92
N GLU A 48 15.90 12.75 -12.49
CA GLU A 48 14.96 13.87 -12.51
C GLU A 48 13.93 13.82 -11.38
N THR A 49 14.09 12.89 -10.43
CA THR A 49 13.16 12.76 -9.31
C THR A 49 13.06 14.06 -8.50
N GLN A 50 11.84 14.56 -8.33
CA GLN A 50 11.56 15.75 -7.52
C GLN A 50 11.44 15.41 -6.03
N ASN A 51 11.24 14.12 -5.69
CA ASN A 51 11.13 13.65 -4.32
C ASN A 51 12.21 12.59 -4.04
N VAL A 52 13.40 13.09 -3.69
CA VAL A 52 14.58 12.27 -3.39
C VAL A 52 14.33 11.35 -2.19
N GLU A 53 13.70 11.85 -1.13
CA GLU A 53 13.40 11.04 0.06
C GLU A 53 12.51 9.85 -0.27
N TYR A 54 11.43 10.07 -1.05
CA TYR A 54 10.56 9.01 -1.52
C TYR A 54 11.35 7.99 -2.35
N THR A 55 12.15 8.46 -3.31
CA THR A 55 12.93 7.60 -4.21
C THR A 55 13.91 6.73 -3.43
N LEU A 56 14.68 7.32 -2.50
CA LEU A 56 15.63 6.60 -1.65
C LEU A 56 14.92 5.63 -0.71
N THR A 57 13.77 6.02 -0.14
CA THR A 57 12.98 5.13 0.72
C THR A 57 12.55 3.87 -0.03
N ASN A 58 12.19 3.99 -1.31
CA ASN A 58 11.81 2.85 -2.14
C ASN A 58 13.03 2.02 -2.57
N ILE A 59 14.15 2.65 -2.90
CA ILE A 59 15.43 1.95 -3.13
C ILE A 59 15.84 1.14 -1.89
N LEU A 60 15.58 1.62 -0.68
CA LEU A 60 15.89 0.90 0.55
C LEU A 60 14.89 -0.22 0.90
N SER A 61 13.82 -0.37 0.12
CA SER A 61 12.84 -1.45 0.30
C SER A 61 13.43 -2.82 -0.06
N ASP A 62 12.96 -3.84 0.65
CA ASP A 62 13.17 -5.27 0.38
C ASP A 62 11.93 -5.95 -0.23
N GLU A 63 10.93 -5.16 -0.62
CA GLU A 63 9.62 -5.62 -1.11
C GLU A 63 9.55 -5.65 -2.65
N TRP A 64 10.65 -5.42 -3.37
CA TRP A 64 10.64 -5.37 -4.84
C TRP A 64 10.22 -6.71 -5.47
N VAL A 65 9.45 -6.64 -6.54
CA VAL A 65 8.99 -7.79 -7.35
C VAL A 65 9.21 -7.51 -8.83
N VAL A 66 9.27 -8.57 -9.65
CA VAL A 66 9.26 -8.42 -11.12
C VAL A 66 7.89 -7.90 -11.53
N ALA A 67 7.87 -6.91 -12.43
CA ALA A 67 6.63 -6.42 -13.03
C ALA A 67 6.23 -7.31 -14.21
N ASP A 68 4.96 -7.70 -14.25
CA ASP A 68 4.40 -8.51 -15.33
C ASP A 68 2.95 -8.12 -15.65
N GLY A 69 2.36 -8.76 -16.65
CA GLY A 69 0.98 -8.52 -17.08
C GLY A 69 -0.09 -8.97 -16.08
N GLN A 70 0.28 -9.58 -14.95
CA GLN A 70 -0.67 -9.95 -13.90
C GLN A 70 -0.64 -8.95 -12.74
N ASN A 71 0.53 -8.47 -12.35
CA ASN A 71 0.69 -7.66 -11.15
C ASN A 71 0.88 -6.15 -11.43
N CYS A 72 1.09 -5.74 -12.68
CA CYS A 72 1.43 -4.36 -13.03
C CYS A 72 0.31 -3.71 -13.87
N PRO A 73 -0.44 -2.75 -13.31
CA PRO A 73 -1.53 -2.06 -14.01
C PRO A 73 -1.19 -1.49 -15.40
N ILE A 74 -0.04 -0.83 -15.57
CA ILE A 74 0.35 -0.32 -16.90
C ILE A 74 0.57 -1.44 -17.93
N LEU A 75 0.81 -2.67 -17.48
CA LEU A 75 0.95 -3.86 -18.32
C LEU A 75 -0.37 -4.67 -18.43
N GLY A 76 -1.49 -4.13 -17.94
CA GLY A 76 -2.81 -4.77 -17.96
C GLY A 76 -3.14 -5.64 -16.73
N GLY A 77 -2.23 -5.71 -15.75
CA GLY A 77 -2.42 -6.44 -14.50
C GLY A 77 -3.14 -5.63 -13.42
N GLU A 78 -3.05 -6.09 -12.18
CA GLU A 78 -3.62 -5.39 -11.03
C GLU A 78 -2.63 -5.35 -9.86
N ALA A 79 -2.41 -4.17 -9.31
CA ALA A 79 -1.52 -3.99 -8.18
C ALA A 79 -2.20 -4.50 -6.90
N THR A 80 -1.55 -5.45 -6.24
CA THR A 80 -1.94 -5.97 -4.93
C THR A 80 -0.77 -5.96 -4.00
N PHE A 81 -1.05 -6.03 -2.71
CA PHE A 81 -0.04 -6.04 -1.67
C PHE A 81 -0.45 -6.95 -0.51
N SER A 82 0.53 -7.26 0.32
CA SER A 82 0.38 -8.10 1.52
C SER A 82 -0.38 -7.37 2.63
N PHE A 83 -0.82 -8.12 3.64
CA PHE A 83 -1.35 -7.51 4.87
C PHE A 83 -0.34 -6.58 5.56
N GLY A 84 0.95 -6.94 5.56
CA GLY A 84 2.00 -6.11 6.16
C GLY A 84 2.07 -4.72 5.50
N GLU A 85 2.01 -4.68 4.18
CA GLU A 85 1.92 -3.46 3.40
C GLU A 85 0.61 -2.71 3.64
N ALA A 86 -0.52 -3.43 3.77
CA ALA A 86 -1.80 -2.82 4.12
C ALA A 86 -1.71 -2.05 5.45
N ILE A 87 -1.08 -2.63 6.47
CA ILE A 87 -0.83 -1.94 7.76
C ILE A 87 0.09 -0.73 7.59
N LYS A 88 1.15 -0.83 6.78
CA LYS A 88 2.05 0.29 6.46
C LYS A 88 1.28 1.44 5.82
N TYR A 89 0.37 1.15 4.90
CA TYR A 89 -0.47 2.16 4.23
C TYR A 89 -1.54 2.76 5.16
N LEU A 90 -2.17 1.97 6.02
CA LEU A 90 -3.09 2.47 7.05
C LEU A 90 -2.42 3.48 7.98
N LYS A 91 -1.19 3.20 8.42
CA LYS A 91 -0.40 4.12 9.26
C LYS A 91 -0.08 5.44 8.56
N ARG A 92 -0.07 5.45 7.22
CA ARG A 92 0.10 6.64 6.38
C ARG A 92 -1.23 7.35 6.06
N GLY A 93 -2.34 6.88 6.63
CA GLY A 93 -3.67 7.47 6.43
C GLY A 93 -4.40 7.00 5.17
N MET A 94 -3.84 6.03 4.44
CA MET A 94 -4.52 5.44 3.28
C MET A 94 -5.64 4.50 3.71
N LYS A 95 -6.66 4.37 2.87
CA LYS A 95 -7.71 3.36 3.01
C LYS A 95 -7.31 2.13 2.20
N VAL A 96 -7.55 0.94 2.75
CA VAL A 96 -7.23 -0.32 2.08
C VAL A 96 -8.36 -1.32 2.25
N ALA A 97 -8.48 -2.24 1.31
CA ALA A 97 -9.51 -3.27 1.30
C ALA A 97 -8.96 -4.58 0.73
N ARG A 98 -9.67 -5.67 0.97
CA ARG A 98 -9.48 -6.93 0.24
C ARG A 98 -10.25 -6.87 -1.07
N LYS A 99 -9.71 -7.44 -2.14
CA LYS A 99 -10.45 -7.58 -3.41
C LYS A 99 -11.76 -8.33 -3.26
N GLY A 100 -11.75 -9.39 -2.44
CA GLY A 100 -12.90 -10.27 -2.24
C GLY A 100 -13.96 -9.79 -1.24
N TRP A 101 -13.84 -8.58 -0.66
CA TRP A 101 -14.84 -8.11 0.31
C TRP A 101 -16.22 -7.88 -0.33
N ASN A 102 -17.25 -8.40 0.33
CA ASN A 102 -18.63 -8.46 -0.16
C ASN A 102 -19.36 -7.12 0.01
N GLY A 103 -18.94 -6.10 -0.74
CA GLY A 103 -19.67 -4.85 -0.89
C GLY A 103 -18.86 -3.78 -1.61
N LYS A 104 -19.49 -3.07 -2.54
CA LYS A 104 -18.93 -1.81 -3.08
C LYS A 104 -18.65 -0.88 -1.90
N LYS A 105 -17.44 -0.31 -1.84
CA LYS A 105 -17.00 0.68 -0.83
C LYS A 105 -16.72 0.14 0.59
N GLN A 106 -16.46 -1.15 0.76
CA GLN A 106 -15.92 -1.67 2.02
C GLN A 106 -14.41 -1.43 2.11
N TYR A 107 -13.94 -0.91 3.24
CA TYR A 107 -12.51 -0.68 3.47
C TYR A 107 -12.20 -0.57 4.96
N ILE A 108 -10.93 -0.68 5.30
CA ILE A 108 -10.40 -0.32 6.61
C ILE A 108 -9.60 0.97 6.53
N GLN A 109 -9.62 1.73 7.62
CA GLN A 109 -8.83 2.95 7.78
C GLN A 109 -8.37 3.12 9.23
N LEU A 110 -7.27 3.85 9.44
CA LEU A 110 -6.83 4.21 10.78
C LEU A 110 -7.65 5.38 11.31
N ALA A 111 -8.49 5.13 12.31
CA ALA A 111 -9.21 6.17 13.04
C ALA A 111 -8.34 6.74 14.17
N THR A 112 -8.47 8.05 14.40
CA THR A 112 -7.87 8.77 15.53
C THR A 112 -8.95 9.61 16.19
N ARG A 113 -8.75 9.99 17.46
CA ARG A 113 -9.71 10.79 18.25
C ARG A 113 -11.09 10.10 18.40
N ILE A 114 -11.09 8.78 18.54
CA ILE A 114 -12.26 7.96 18.86
C ILE A 114 -12.81 8.28 20.26
N SER A 115 -14.14 8.31 20.37
CA SER A 115 -14.89 8.54 21.61
C SER A 115 -16.21 7.78 21.58
N TYR A 116 -16.85 7.63 22.75
CA TYR A 116 -18.20 7.11 22.90
C TYR A 116 -18.97 7.90 23.96
N VAL A 117 -20.29 7.70 24.04
CA VAL A 117 -21.13 8.26 25.10
C VAL A 117 -21.45 7.13 26.09
N SER A 118 -21.14 7.33 27.37
CA SER A 118 -21.45 6.35 28.42
C SER A 118 -22.96 6.26 28.67
N ALA A 119 -23.39 5.26 29.47
CA ALA A 119 -24.79 5.15 29.88
C ALA A 119 -25.29 6.38 30.65
N ASP A 120 -24.38 7.10 31.32
CA ASP A 120 -24.67 8.32 32.08
C ASP A 120 -24.69 9.59 31.20
N GLY A 121 -24.48 9.45 29.89
CA GLY A 121 -24.48 10.57 28.94
C GLY A 121 -23.16 11.32 28.82
N GLU A 122 -22.08 10.84 29.46
CA GLU A 122 -20.77 11.48 29.40
C GLU A 122 -20.00 11.08 28.13
N ILE A 123 -19.35 12.05 27.49
CA ILE A 123 -18.44 11.75 26.37
C ILE A 123 -17.12 11.23 26.92
N VAL A 124 -16.81 9.98 26.63
CA VAL A 124 -15.55 9.34 27.01
C VAL A 124 -14.60 9.32 25.80
N ASN A 125 -13.44 9.92 25.99
CA ASN A 125 -12.36 9.88 25.01
C ASN A 125 -11.56 8.57 25.18
N CYS A 126 -11.54 7.72 24.16
CA CYS A 126 -10.88 6.42 24.28
C CYS A 126 -9.36 6.59 24.26
N LYS A 127 -8.70 6.36 25.39
CA LYS A 127 -7.25 6.37 25.50
C LYS A 127 -6.77 5.04 26.07
N HIS A 128 -5.86 4.38 25.35
CA HIS A 128 -5.25 3.13 25.76
C HIS A 128 -3.73 3.27 25.74
N ASP A 129 -3.02 2.71 26.72
CA ASP A 129 -1.58 2.94 26.89
C ASP A 129 -0.74 2.46 25.69
N ALA A 130 -1.11 1.33 25.08
CA ALA A 130 -0.36 0.76 23.96
C ALA A 130 -0.61 1.45 22.59
N ILE A 131 -1.83 1.91 22.32
CA ILE A 131 -2.24 2.37 20.98
C ILE A 131 -2.65 3.86 20.96
N GLY A 132 -2.67 4.50 22.14
CA GLY A 132 -3.17 5.84 22.33
C GLY A 132 -4.68 5.92 22.07
N ASN A 133 -5.08 6.98 21.39
CA ASN A 133 -6.44 7.13 20.87
C ASN A 133 -6.43 6.82 19.37
N LYS A 134 -6.39 5.52 19.06
CA LYS A 134 -6.42 4.99 17.70
C LYS A 134 -7.17 3.67 17.67
N ALA A 135 -7.82 3.40 16.55
CA ALA A 135 -8.36 2.09 16.24
C ALA A 135 -8.41 1.92 14.72
N ILE A 136 -8.39 0.67 14.23
CA ILE A 136 -8.74 0.42 12.84
C ILE A 136 -10.26 0.41 12.77
N ALA A 137 -10.82 1.25 11.91
CA ALA A 137 -12.24 1.27 11.60
C ALA A 137 -12.49 0.42 10.35
N PHE A 138 -13.46 -0.49 10.42
CA PHE A 138 -14.01 -1.15 9.25
C PHE A 138 -15.24 -0.38 8.80
N VAL A 139 -15.18 0.18 7.59
CA VAL A 139 -16.30 0.85 6.95
C VAL A 139 -17.00 -0.17 6.08
N GLY A 140 -18.14 -0.65 6.55
CA GLY A 140 -18.97 -1.64 5.87
C GLY A 140 -20.21 -1.02 5.23
N THR A 141 -21.02 -1.87 4.62
CA THR A 141 -22.34 -1.48 4.08
C THR A 141 -23.37 -1.17 5.17
N SER A 142 -23.17 -1.70 6.39
CA SER A 142 -24.03 -1.45 7.56
C SER A 142 -23.51 -0.33 8.48
N GLY A 143 -22.50 0.43 8.04
CA GLY A 143 -21.89 1.50 8.82
C GLY A 143 -20.46 1.20 9.26
N VAL A 144 -20.00 1.92 10.28
CA VAL A 144 -18.61 1.88 10.74
C VAL A 144 -18.52 1.01 12.00
N GLN A 145 -17.72 -0.05 11.94
CA GLN A 145 -17.32 -0.83 13.10
C GLN A 145 -15.94 -0.34 13.58
N MET A 146 -15.88 0.21 14.78
CA MET A 146 -14.63 0.64 15.39
C MET A 146 -13.92 -0.54 16.07
N GLY A 147 -12.60 -0.63 15.93
CA GLY A 147 -11.82 -1.72 16.53
C GLY A 147 -11.90 -3.00 15.70
N TRP A 148 -11.75 -2.89 14.38
CA TRP A 148 -11.69 -4.05 13.49
C TRP A 148 -10.57 -5.01 13.89
N LEU A 149 -10.91 -6.29 13.99
CA LEU A 149 -10.00 -7.37 14.30
C LEU A 149 -9.67 -8.12 13.00
N ALA A 150 -8.41 -8.09 12.58
CA ALA A 150 -7.96 -8.88 11.44
C ALA A 150 -8.09 -10.36 11.75
N SER A 151 -8.71 -11.13 10.86
CA SER A 151 -8.71 -12.59 10.94
C SER A 151 -7.37 -13.16 10.46
N GLN A 152 -7.11 -14.45 10.72
CA GLN A 152 -5.95 -15.13 10.13
C GLN A 152 -5.98 -15.09 8.60
N ALA A 153 -7.17 -15.18 8.00
CA ALA A 153 -7.35 -15.06 6.56
C ALA A 153 -7.06 -13.65 6.04
N ASP A 154 -7.19 -12.61 6.87
CA ASP A 154 -6.79 -11.24 6.53
C ASP A 154 -5.28 -11.06 6.61
N MET A 155 -4.66 -11.62 7.66
CA MET A 155 -3.24 -11.52 7.91
C MET A 155 -2.39 -12.29 6.89
N LEU A 156 -2.90 -13.40 6.35
CA LEU A 156 -2.22 -14.25 5.37
C LEU A 156 -2.55 -13.90 3.91
N ALA A 157 -3.29 -12.82 3.68
CA ALA A 157 -3.74 -12.44 2.36
C ALA A 157 -2.75 -11.54 1.60
N GLU A 158 -2.72 -11.75 0.29
CA GLU A 158 -1.89 -11.01 -0.66
C GLU A 158 -2.74 -10.21 -1.68
N ASP A 159 -4.07 -10.18 -1.51
CA ASP A 159 -5.01 -9.47 -2.38
C ASP A 159 -5.48 -8.14 -1.78
N TRP A 160 -4.66 -7.50 -0.95
CA TRP A 160 -4.97 -6.16 -0.47
C TRP A 160 -4.77 -5.12 -1.57
N VAL A 161 -5.66 -4.13 -1.59
CA VAL A 161 -5.67 -3.02 -2.55
C VAL A 161 -5.97 -1.72 -1.84
N PHE A 162 -5.63 -0.59 -2.47
CA PHE A 162 -6.12 0.71 -2.00
C PHE A 162 -7.63 0.82 -2.25
N ALA A 163 -8.34 1.43 -1.31
CA ALA A 163 -9.74 1.79 -1.47
C ALA A 163 -9.88 3.26 -1.84
N GLU A 164 -10.88 3.57 -2.68
CA GLU A 164 -11.28 4.94 -3.05
C GLU A 164 -11.99 5.69 -1.91
#